data_AF-A0A966AN67-F1
#
_entry.id   AF-A0A966AN67-F1
#
_cell.length_a   1.000
_cell.length_b   1.000
_cell.length_c   1.000
_cell.angle_alpha   90.00
_cell.angle_beta   90.00
_cell.angle_gamma   90.00
#
_symmetry.space_group_name_H-M   'P 1'
#
loop_
_entity.id
_entity.type
_entity.pdbx_description
1 polymer ?
#
loop_
_entity_poly.entity_id
_entity_poly.type
_entity_poly.pdbx_seq_one_letter_code
_entity_poly.pdbx_strand_id
1 'polypeptide(L)' 'MKIYFVARNDESTNKRVTQGVVERDRWVVLKKELAADGFVVTYWCSLEDDVLEDAAA' A
#
# COMPACT_ATOMS: atom_id res chain seq x y z
N MET A 1 -1.46 -15.12 1.61
CA MET A 1 -0.66 -14.06 2.28
C MET A 1 -0.83 -12.75 1.55
N LYS A 2 -1.33 -11.76 2.28
CA LYS A 2 -1.57 -10.41 1.75
C LYS A 2 -0.50 -9.45 2.27
N ILE A 3 -0.34 -8.32 1.60
CA ILE A 3 0.54 -7.23 2.02
C ILE A 3 -0.32 -5.99 2.16
N TYR A 4 -0.34 -5.43 3.37
CA TYR A 4 -0.83 -4.08 3.59
C TYR A 4 0.28 -3.08 3.24
N PHE A 5 -0.08 -1.97 2.60
CA PHE A 5 0.87 -0.92 2.24
C PHE A 5 0.28 0.46 2.49
N VAL A 6 1.18 1.41 2.73
CA VAL A 6 0.91 2.85 2.72
C VAL A 6 1.92 3.50 1.79
N ALA A 7 1.43 4.33 0.87
CA ALA A 7 2.25 5.08 -0.07
C ALA A 7 1.84 6.55 -0.09
N ARG A 8 2.84 7.42 -0.28
CA ARG A 8 2.67 8.87 -0.29
C ARG A 8 3.27 9.48 -1.54
N ASN A 9 2.54 10.35 -2.22
CA ASN A 9 3.08 11.25 -3.25
C ASN A 9 3.20 12.66 -2.64
N ASP A 10 4.38 13.28 -2.78
CA ASP A 10 4.72 14.61 -2.26
C ASP A 10 5.06 15.60 -3.39
N GLU A 11 4.36 15.52 -4.52
CA GLU A 11 4.42 16.56 -5.54
C GLU A 11 3.76 17.86 -5.04
N SER A 12 4.59 18.65 -4.38
CA SER A 12 4.60 20.11 -4.21
C SER A 12 3.41 20.84 -3.58
N THR A 13 2.19 20.31 -3.45
CA THR A 13 1.08 20.98 -2.72
C THR A 13 -0.07 20.05 -2.31
N ASN A 14 -0.27 18.93 -3.02
CA ASN A 14 -1.32 17.95 -2.72
C ASN A 14 -0.70 16.67 -2.19
N LYS A 15 -0.41 16.63 -0.89
CA LYS A 15 0.05 15.42 -0.21
C LYS A 15 -1.03 14.35 -0.32
N ARG A 16 -0.84 13.40 -1.22
CA ARG A 16 -1.75 12.27 -1.41
C ARG A 16 -1.19 11.06 -0.68
N VAL A 17 -1.99 10.50 0.20
CA VAL A 17 -1.70 9.22 0.86
C VAL A 17 -2.69 8.21 0.33
N THR A 18 -2.19 7.05 -0.07
CA THR A 18 -3.00 5.89 -0.45
C THR A 18 -2.55 4.69 0.37
N GLN A 19 -3.50 3.85 0.76
CA GLN A 19 -3.24 2.63 1.50
C GLN A 19 -4.15 1.53 0.98
N GLY A 20 -3.70 0.29 1.10
CA GLY A 20 -4.47 -0.83 0.61
C GLY A 20 -3.86 -2.17 0.97
N VAL A 21 -4.53 -3.21 0.52
CA VAL A 21 -4.11 -4.60 0.69
C VAL A 21 -3.97 -5.23 -0.69
N VAL A 22 -2.87 -5.94 -0.91
CA VAL A 22 -2.59 -6.62 -2.18
C VAL A 22 -2.07 -8.03 -1.93
N GLU A 23 -2.36 -8.96 -2.83
CA GLU A 23 -1.76 -10.29 -2.79
C GLU A 23 -0.23 -10.21 -2.94
N ARG A 24 0.51 -11.04 -2.19
CA ARG A 24 1.98 -11.05 -2.21
C ARG A 24 2.55 -11.14 -3.63
N ASP A 25 1.95 -11.95 -4.50
CA ASP A 25 2.39 -12.15 -5.88
C ASP A 25 2.20 -10.90 -6.77
N ARG A 26 1.29 -10.01 -6.38
CA ARG A 26 0.99 -8.75 -7.09
C ARG A 26 1.76 -7.56 -6.51
N TRP A 27 2.40 -7.70 -5.35
CA TRP A 27 3.10 -6.61 -4.66
C TRP A 27 4.19 -5.95 -5.51
N VAL A 28 5.00 -6.74 -6.20
CA VAL A 28 6.10 -6.20 -7.02
C VAL A 28 5.58 -5.37 -8.19
N VAL A 29 4.46 -5.77 -8.79
CA VAL A 29 3.80 -5.03 -9.87
C VAL A 29 3.23 -3.72 -9.34
N LEU A 30 2.42 -3.80 -8.27
CA LEU A 30 1.82 -2.63 -7.65
C LEU A 30 2.86 -1.60 -7.20
N LYS A 31 3.98 -2.05 -6.61
CA LYS A 31 5.06 -1.16 -6.17
C LYS A 31 5.66 -0.37 -7.35
N LYS A 32 5.75 -0.96 -8.54
CA LYS A 32 6.22 -0.28 -9.75
C LYS A 32 5.19 0.72 -10.27
N GLU A 33 3.92 0.35 -10.26
CA GLU A 33 2.81 1.24 -10.66
C GLU A 33 2.74 2.47 -9.74
N LEU A 34 2.80 2.26 -8.42
CA LEU A 34 2.87 3.34 -7.44
C LEU A 34 4.05 4.28 -7.70
N ALA A 35 5.24 3.72 -7.97
CA ALA A 35 6.42 4.54 -8.28
C ALA A 35 6.27 5.32 -9.59
N ALA A 36 5.64 4.74 -10.62
CA ALA A 36 5.34 5.40 -11.88
C ALA A 36 4.33 6.55 -11.71
N ASP A 37 3.39 6.41 -10.77
CA ASP A 37 2.42 7.42 -10.38
C ASP A 37 2.96 8.45 -9.35
N GLY A 38 4.27 8.43 -9.10
CA GLY A 38 4.94 9.37 -8.18
C GLY A 38 4.71 9.07 -6.68
N PHE A 39 4.14 7.92 -6.35
CA PHE A 39 4.00 7.48 -4.96
C PHE A 39 5.25 6.76 -4.46
N VAL A 40 5.65 7.09 -3.24
CA VAL A 40 6.68 6.40 -2.48
C VAL A 40 6.01 5.55 -1.41
N VAL A 41 6.24 4.23 -1.43
CA VAL A 41 5.80 3.34 -0.35
C VAL A 41 6.57 3.69 0.92
N THR A 42 5.86 4.17 1.94
CA THR A 42 6.42 4.58 3.24
C THR A 42 6.32 3.46 4.28
N TYR A 43 5.38 2.53 4.10
CA TYR A 43 5.19 1.40 5.00
C TYR A 43 4.62 0.18 4.26
N TRP A 44 5.02 -1.01 4.66
CA TRP A 44 4.40 -2.27 4.23
C TRP A 44 4.56 -3.35 5.30
N CYS A 45 3.57 -4.22 5.43
CA CYS A 45 3.63 -5.39 6.31
C CYS A 45 2.91 -6.60 5.70
N SER A 46 3.36 -7.79 6.08
CA SER A 46 2.69 -9.05 5.69
C SER A 46 1.50 -9.26 6.61
N LEU A 47 0.32 -9.48 6.02
CA LEU A 47 -0.86 -9.93 6.73
C LEU A 47 -0.88 -11.46 6.68
N GLU A 48 -0.81 -12.08 7.85
CA GLU A 48 -1.23 -13.46 8.02
C GLU A 48 -2.77 -13.54 7.87
N ASP A 49 -3.30 -14.70 7.48
CA ASP A 49 -4.69 -14.88 7.06
C ASP A 49 -5.75 -14.50 8.13
N ASP A 50 -5.32 -14.22 9.37
CA ASP A 50 -6.17 -13.94 10.54
C ASP A 50 -6.30 -12.45 10.94
N VAL A 51 -5.68 -11.49 10.22
CA VAL A 51 -5.75 -10.06 10.59
C VAL A 51 -6.61 -9.26 9.60
N LEU A 52 -7.89 -9.59 9.50
CA LEU A 52 -8.90 -8.78 8.82
C LEU A 52 -10.26 -8.84 9.53
N GLU A 53 -10.28 -8.78 10.87
CA GLU A 53 -11.47 -8.45 11.67
C GLU A 53 -11.10 -7.39 12.73
N ASP A 54 -10.85 -6.13 12.32
CA ASP A 54 -11.15 -4.93 13.15
C ASP A 54 -10.76 -3.62 12.42
N ALA A 55 -11.45 -3.29 11.33
CA ALA A 55 -11.30 -1.96 10.70
C ALA A 55 -12.59 -1.45 10.03
N ALA A 56 -13.74 -2.01 10.39
CA ALA A 56 -15.05 -1.64 9.83
C ALA A 56 -16.13 -1.41 10.90
N ALA A 57 -15.75 -1.03 12.13
CA ALA A 57 -16.67 -0.55 13.16
C ALA A 57 -16.66 0.99 13.23
#